data_AF-A0A0L9T8N7-F1
#
_entry.id   AF-A0A0L9T8N7-F1
#
_cell.length_a   1.000
_cell.length_b   1.000
_cell.length_c   1.000
_cell.angle_alpha   90.00
_cell.angle_beta   90.00
_cell.angle_gamma   90.00
#
_symmetry.space_group_name_H-M   'P 1'
#
loop_
_entity.id
_entity.type
_entity.pdbx_description
1 polymer ?
#
loop_
_entity_poly.entity_id
_entity_poly.type
_entity_poly.pdbx_seq_one_letter_code
_entity_poly.pdbx_strand_id
1 'polypeptide(L)'
;MLSLLHHPNLVNLIGYCADGDQRLLVYEFMSLGSLEDHLHDISPGKKQLEWNTRMKIAAGAARGLEYLHDKANPPVIYRDLKCSNILLGEGYHPKLSDFGLAKLGPVGENTHVSTRVMGTYGYCAPEYAMTGQLTLKSDVYSFGVVLLEMITGRKAIDNSRSAGEQNLVAWARPLFKDRRKFSQMADPMLQGQYPSRGLYQALAVAAMCVQEQANMRPVIADVVTALSYLASQKYDPNTKTVQSSRLAPGTPPRTKRG
;
A
#
# COMPACT_ATOMS: atom_id res chain seq x y z
N MET A 1 10.23 -18.11 -14.87
CA MET A 1 9.71 -16.78 -14.46
C MET A 1 10.33 -16.33 -13.15
N LEU A 2 10.14 -17.04 -12.04
CA LEU A 2 10.66 -16.64 -10.73
C LEU A 2 12.19 -16.48 -10.66
N SER A 3 12.95 -17.36 -11.32
CA SER A 3 14.42 -17.28 -11.38
C SER A 3 14.98 -16.12 -12.21
N LEU A 4 14.12 -15.35 -12.88
CA LEU A 4 14.53 -14.21 -13.72
C LEU A 4 14.22 -12.86 -13.05
N LEU A 5 13.49 -12.88 -11.92
CA LEU A 5 13.06 -11.68 -11.21
C LEU A 5 14.01 -11.46 -10.04
N HIS A 6 14.90 -10.49 -10.18
CA HIS A 6 15.85 -10.12 -9.13
C HIS A 6 15.72 -8.64 -8.81
N HIS A 7 15.24 -8.35 -7.61
CA HIS A 7 15.08 -6.98 -7.14
C HIS A 7 15.11 -6.95 -5.60
N PRO A 8 15.69 -5.90 -4.96
CA PRO A 8 15.78 -5.82 -3.51
C PRO A 8 14.44 -5.88 -2.77
N ASN A 9 13.32 -5.55 -3.41
CA ASN A 9 11.97 -5.62 -2.85
C ASN A 9 11.14 -6.82 -3.33
N LEU A 10 11.78 -7.87 -3.86
CA LEU A 10 11.16 -9.16 -4.16
C LEU A 10 11.90 -10.25 -3.39
N VAL A 11 11.16 -11.23 -2.85
CA VAL A 11 11.76 -12.37 -2.15
C VAL A 11 12.50 -13.25 -3.16
N ASN A 12 13.77 -13.51 -2.88
CA ASN A 12 14.64 -14.31 -3.72
C ASN A 12 14.31 -15.80 -3.59
N LEU A 13 14.07 -16.46 -4.73
CA LEU A 13 14.00 -17.91 -4.81
C LEU A 13 15.43 -18.46 -4.84
N ILE A 14 15.82 -19.19 -3.81
CA ILE A 14 17.15 -19.80 -3.66
C ILE A 14 17.22 -21.12 -4.46
N GLY A 15 16.14 -21.90 -4.45
CA GLY A 15 16.11 -23.19 -5.12
C GLY A 15 14.72 -23.79 -5.19
N TYR A 16 14.63 -24.95 -5.82
CA TYR A 16 13.39 -25.73 -5.92
C TYR A 16 13.70 -27.22 -5.87
N CYS A 17 12.70 -28.02 -5.49
CA CYS A 17 12.73 -29.48 -5.60
C CYS A 17 11.55 -29.94 -6.47
N ALA A 18 11.86 -30.79 -7.45
CA ALA A 18 10.88 -31.45 -8.31
C ALA A 18 11.25 -32.94 -8.39
N ASP A 19 11.05 -33.66 -7.29
CA ASP A 19 11.34 -35.09 -7.18
C ASP A 19 10.03 -35.88 -7.04
N GLY A 20 9.76 -36.80 -7.97
CA GLY A 20 8.49 -37.52 -8.08
C GLY A 20 7.28 -36.56 -8.09
N ASP A 21 6.41 -36.68 -7.08
CA ASP A 21 5.23 -35.83 -6.87
C ASP A 21 5.50 -34.62 -5.97
N GLN A 22 6.70 -34.51 -5.38
CA GLN A 22 7.05 -33.38 -4.51
C GLN A 22 7.38 -32.15 -5.33
N ARG A 23 6.78 -31.01 -4.97
CA ARG A 23 7.06 -29.69 -5.54
C ARG A 23 7.33 -28.73 -4.41
N LEU A 24 8.60 -28.39 -4.20
CA LEU A 24 9.03 -27.50 -3.11
C LEU A 24 9.74 -26.28 -3.70
N LEU A 25 9.55 -25.13 -3.07
CA LEU A 25 10.23 -23.88 -3.38
C LEU A 25 10.97 -23.41 -2.13
N VAL A 26 12.24 -23.06 -2.27
CA VAL A 26 13.11 -22.61 -1.18
C VAL A 26 13.41 -21.14 -1.39
N TYR A 27 13.01 -20.32 -0.43
CA TYR A 27 13.19 -18.87 -0.46
C TYR A 27 14.18 -18.40 0.60
N GLU A 28 14.67 -17.17 0.44
CA GLU A 28 15.34 -16.49 1.56
C GLU A 28 14.41 -16.32 2.76
N PHE A 29 14.99 -16.43 3.96
CA PHE A 29 14.23 -16.30 5.19
C PHE A 29 14.03 -14.82 5.56
N MET A 30 12.78 -14.45 5.85
CA MET A 30 12.38 -13.10 6.21
C MET A 30 12.08 -13.03 7.71
N SER A 31 13.07 -12.57 8.48
CA SER A 31 13.11 -12.73 9.94
C SER A 31 12.02 -12.02 10.73
N LEU A 32 11.36 -11.02 10.16
CA LEU A 32 10.28 -10.29 10.83
C LEU A 32 8.89 -10.77 10.38
N GLY A 33 8.76 -11.82 9.58
CA GLY A 33 7.46 -12.33 9.13
C GLY A 33 6.78 -11.39 8.12
N SER A 34 5.46 -11.40 8.08
CA SER A 34 4.64 -10.64 7.13
C SER A 34 4.20 -9.28 7.68
N LEU A 35 3.86 -8.34 6.81
CA LEU A 35 3.27 -7.05 7.22
C LEU A 35 1.95 -7.25 7.99
N GLU A 36 1.18 -8.29 7.67
CA GLU A 36 -0.03 -8.64 8.40
C GLU A 36 0.25 -8.95 9.89
N ASP A 37 1.34 -9.65 10.19
CA ASP A 37 1.75 -9.98 11.57
C ASP A 37 2.10 -8.75 12.41
N HIS A 38 2.40 -7.62 11.76
CA HIS A 38 2.75 -6.36 12.42
C HIS A 38 1.59 -5.37 12.48
N LEU A 39 0.59 -5.51 11.60
CA LEU A 39 -0.59 -4.64 11.60
C LEU A 39 -1.76 -5.24 12.39
N HIS A 40 -1.93 -6.57 12.36
CA HIS A 40 -3.16 -7.22 12.82
C HIS A 40 -2.96 -8.22 13.96
N ASP A 41 -1.74 -8.72 14.18
CA ASP A 41 -1.42 -9.54 15.35
C ASP A 41 -0.87 -8.67 16.49
N ILE A 42 -1.79 -8.27 17.37
CA ILE A 42 -1.54 -7.40 18.53
C ILE A 42 -1.21 -8.25 19.76
N SER A 43 -0.28 -9.19 19.62
CA SER A 43 0.23 -9.94 20.76
C SER A 43 0.85 -8.98 21.80
N PRO A 44 0.56 -9.13 23.11
CA PRO A 44 1.08 -8.26 24.15
C PRO A 44 2.62 -8.15 24.08
N GLY A 45 3.13 -6.92 24.00
CA GLY A 45 4.57 -6.66 23.95
C GLY A 45 5.19 -6.55 22.54
N LYS A 46 4.45 -6.84 21.46
CA LYS A 46 4.93 -6.54 20.10
C LYS A 46 4.93 -5.02 19.86
N LYS A 47 6.08 -4.49 19.41
CA LYS A 47 6.20 -3.08 19.01
C LYS A 47 5.39 -2.83 17.74
N GLN A 48 4.46 -1.88 17.81
CA GLN A 48 3.65 -1.45 16.67
C GLN A 48 4.49 -0.70 15.62
N LEU A 49 4.11 -0.80 14.35
CA LEU A 49 4.77 -0.06 13.28
C LEU A 49 4.48 1.44 13.40
N GLU A 50 5.53 2.22 13.60
CA GLU A 50 5.48 3.69 13.56
C GLU A 50 5.24 4.21 12.14
N TRP A 51 4.74 5.44 12.03
CA TRP A 51 4.43 6.10 10.75
C TRP A 51 5.57 6.01 9.72
N ASN A 52 6.79 6.37 10.14
CA ASN A 52 7.96 6.36 9.26
C ASN A 52 8.26 4.97 8.69
N THR A 53 8.11 3.93 9.52
CA THR A 53 8.33 2.54 9.12
C THR A 53 7.23 2.08 8.15
N ARG A 54 5.97 2.46 8.40
CA ARG A 54 4.87 2.18 7.46
C ARG A 54 5.12 2.83 6.10
N MET A 55 5.52 4.10 6.03
CA MET A 55 5.83 4.75 4.75
C MET A 55 7.05 4.13 4.06
N LYS A 56 8.07 3.70 4.81
CA LYS A 56 9.22 2.95 4.25
C LYS A 56 8.77 1.64 3.62
N ILE A 57 7.93 0.86 4.31
CA ILE A 57 7.39 -0.41 3.81
C ILE A 57 6.55 -0.19 2.55
N ALA A 58 5.64 0.79 2.57
CA ALA A 58 4.78 1.11 1.43
C ALA A 58 5.62 1.49 0.18
N ALA A 59 6.63 2.35 0.35
CA ALA A 59 7.52 2.75 -0.74
C ALA A 59 8.33 1.56 -1.28
N GLY A 60 8.83 0.67 -0.42
CA GLY A 60 9.57 -0.52 -0.87
C GLY A 60 8.69 -1.52 -1.59
N ALA A 61 7.47 -1.79 -1.09
CA ALA A 61 6.50 -2.65 -1.76
C ALA A 61 6.11 -2.09 -3.14
N ALA A 62 5.88 -0.78 -3.25
CA ALA A 62 5.60 -0.12 -4.52
C ALA A 62 6.75 -0.28 -5.53
N ARG A 63 8.01 -0.14 -5.09
CA ARG A 63 9.18 -0.40 -5.95
C ARG A 63 9.29 -1.84 -6.43
N GLY A 64 8.94 -2.79 -5.57
CA GLY A 64 8.84 -4.20 -5.96
C GLY A 64 7.81 -4.39 -7.08
N LEU A 65 6.65 -3.75 -6.95
CA LEU A 65 5.60 -3.83 -7.96
C LEU A 65 5.95 -3.09 -9.26
N GLU A 66 6.59 -1.92 -9.17
CA GLU A 66 7.13 -1.18 -10.32
C GLU A 66 8.14 -2.01 -11.11
N TYR A 67 9.04 -2.73 -10.44
CA TYR A 67 9.97 -3.62 -11.11
C TYR A 67 9.23 -4.68 -11.95
N LEU A 68 8.17 -5.27 -11.40
CA LEU A 68 7.37 -6.28 -12.12
C LEU A 68 6.62 -5.68 -13.31
N HIS A 69 6.08 -4.48 -13.19
CA HIS A 69 5.27 -3.85 -14.23
C HIS A 69 6.12 -3.23 -15.35
N ASP A 70 7.18 -2.52 -14.98
CA ASP A 70 7.86 -1.58 -15.88
C ASP A 70 9.28 -2.05 -16.26
N LYS A 71 9.90 -2.93 -15.47
CA LYS A 71 11.29 -3.39 -15.68
C LYS A 71 11.38 -4.83 -16.16
N ALA A 72 10.49 -5.71 -15.70
CA ALA A 72 10.39 -7.06 -16.21
C ALA A 72 9.92 -7.05 -17.67
N ASN A 73 10.51 -7.91 -18.50
CA ASN A 73 10.13 -8.06 -19.89
C ASN A 73 9.91 -9.56 -20.23
N PRO A 74 8.68 -9.98 -20.55
CA PRO A 74 7.45 -9.17 -20.54
C PRO A 74 7.04 -8.73 -19.12
N PRO A 75 6.16 -7.70 -18.99
CA PRO A 75 5.63 -7.28 -17.70
C PRO A 75 5.03 -8.44 -16.91
N VAL A 76 5.02 -8.35 -15.59
CA VAL A 76 4.46 -9.37 -14.70
C VAL A 76 3.36 -8.75 -13.85
N ILE A 77 2.16 -9.30 -13.93
CA ILE A 77 1.03 -8.97 -13.05
C ILE A 77 1.11 -9.90 -11.84
N TYR A 78 1.19 -9.32 -10.64
CA TYR A 78 1.39 -10.01 -9.39
C TYR A 78 0.13 -10.75 -8.90
N ARG A 79 -1.04 -10.13 -9.07
CA ARG A 79 -2.41 -10.67 -8.92
C ARG A 79 -2.88 -11.00 -7.50
N ASP A 80 -2.00 -11.23 -6.53
CA ASP A 80 -2.39 -11.54 -5.15
C ASP A 80 -1.70 -10.64 -4.11
N LEU A 81 -1.69 -9.33 -4.37
CA LEU A 81 -1.06 -8.37 -3.47
C LEU A 81 -1.93 -8.13 -2.24
N LYS A 82 -1.38 -8.46 -1.06
CA LYS A 82 -2.01 -8.35 0.27
C LYS A 82 -0.93 -8.23 1.35
N CYS A 83 -1.30 -7.80 2.56
CA CYS A 83 -0.34 -7.63 3.66
C CYS A 83 0.41 -8.92 4.03
N SER A 84 -0.23 -10.09 3.99
CA SER A 84 0.43 -11.38 4.26
C SER A 84 1.47 -11.79 3.21
N ASN A 85 1.43 -11.21 2.01
CA ASN A 85 2.40 -11.45 0.93
C ASN A 85 3.52 -10.38 0.87
N ILE A 86 3.58 -9.47 1.84
CA ILE A 86 4.68 -8.52 2.00
C ILE A 86 5.48 -8.96 3.23
N LEU A 87 6.62 -9.61 2.98
CA LEU A 87 7.50 -10.08 4.05
C LEU A 87 8.52 -9.01 4.44
N LEU A 88 8.92 -9.01 5.70
CA LEU A 88 9.76 -8.00 6.31
C LEU A 88 11.07 -8.63 6.79
N GLY A 89 12.19 -8.08 6.29
CA GLY A 89 13.53 -8.44 6.73
C GLY A 89 14.02 -7.51 7.84
N GLU A 90 15.27 -7.69 8.26
CA GLU A 90 15.92 -6.81 9.23
C GLU A 90 15.78 -5.32 8.84
N GLY A 91 15.56 -4.47 9.84
CA GLY A 91 15.32 -3.04 9.63
C GLY A 91 14.00 -2.74 8.89
N TYR A 92 13.04 -3.68 8.87
CA TYR A 92 11.75 -3.56 8.18
C TYR A 92 11.90 -3.32 6.68
N HIS A 93 12.85 -4.00 6.05
CA HIS A 93 12.99 -3.96 4.59
C HIS A 93 11.93 -4.87 3.94
N PRO A 94 11.01 -4.32 3.12
CA PRO A 94 9.90 -5.11 2.58
C PRO A 94 10.29 -5.87 1.32
N LYS A 95 9.76 -7.09 1.16
CA LYS A 95 9.85 -7.87 -0.07
C LYS A 95 8.52 -8.52 -0.40
N LEU A 96 8.10 -8.42 -1.66
CA LEU A 96 6.92 -9.14 -2.16
C LEU A 96 7.27 -10.64 -2.27
N SER A 97 6.45 -11.50 -1.66
CA SER A 97 6.60 -12.97 -1.68
C SER A 97 5.57 -13.63 -2.61
N ASP A 98 5.37 -14.94 -2.50
CA ASP A 98 4.26 -15.69 -3.11
C ASP A 98 3.78 -15.23 -4.51
N PHE A 99 4.56 -15.60 -5.53
CA PHE A 99 4.22 -15.33 -6.92
C PHE A 99 3.44 -16.49 -7.56
N GLY A 100 2.81 -17.37 -6.77
CA GLY A 100 2.11 -18.55 -7.28
C GLY A 100 0.97 -18.23 -8.25
N LEU A 101 0.38 -17.04 -8.12
CA LEU A 101 -0.71 -16.56 -8.98
C LEU A 101 -0.27 -15.59 -10.07
N ALA A 102 1.00 -15.17 -10.07
CA ALA A 102 1.53 -14.17 -10.98
C ALA A 102 1.39 -14.62 -12.45
N LYS A 103 1.18 -13.65 -13.33
CA LYS A 103 0.97 -13.85 -14.76
C LYS A 103 1.84 -12.91 -15.57
N LEU A 104 2.31 -13.38 -16.73
CA LEU A 104 2.86 -12.46 -17.71
C LEU A 104 1.74 -11.51 -18.16
N GLY A 105 2.03 -10.23 -18.14
CA GLY A 105 1.15 -9.16 -18.59
C GLY A 105 0.94 -9.21 -20.10
N PRO A 106 0.02 -8.37 -20.61
CA PRO A 106 -0.26 -8.33 -22.03
C PRO A 106 0.96 -7.82 -22.82
N VAL A 107 1.17 -8.39 -24.01
CA VAL A 107 2.23 -8.01 -24.95
C VAL A 107 1.62 -7.61 -26.30
N GLY A 108 2.30 -6.73 -27.04
CA GLY A 108 1.84 -6.22 -28.33
C GLY A 108 0.62 -5.32 -28.18
N GLU A 109 -0.43 -5.61 -28.95
CA GLU A 109 -1.68 -4.83 -28.97
C GLU A 109 -2.68 -5.25 -27.87
N ASN A 110 -2.37 -6.29 -27.09
CA ASN A 110 -3.25 -6.74 -26.03
C ASN A 110 -3.32 -5.70 -24.90
N THR A 111 -4.51 -5.48 -24.37
CA THR A 111 -4.75 -4.54 -23.26
C THR A 111 -4.91 -5.22 -21.91
N HIS A 112 -5.16 -6.53 -21.90
CA HIS A 112 -5.44 -7.33 -20.71
C HIS A 112 -5.07 -8.79 -20.90
N VAL A 113 -5.07 -9.54 -19.80
CA VAL A 113 -4.95 -11.00 -19.77
C VAL A 113 -6.28 -11.58 -19.34
N SER A 114 -6.97 -12.28 -20.24
CA SER A 114 -8.20 -13.01 -19.91
C SER A 114 -7.86 -14.27 -19.13
N THR A 115 -8.33 -14.36 -17.89
CA THR A 115 -8.04 -15.51 -17.01
C THR A 115 -9.15 -15.71 -16.00
N ARG A 116 -9.25 -16.92 -15.41
CA ARG A 116 -10.17 -17.17 -14.29
C ARG A 116 -9.93 -16.14 -13.19
N VAL A 117 -10.97 -15.66 -12.53
CA VAL A 117 -10.79 -14.78 -11.37
C VAL A 117 -10.13 -15.57 -10.24
N MET A 118 -8.94 -15.13 -9.81
CA MET A 118 -8.18 -15.66 -8.68
C MET A 118 -7.52 -14.48 -7.95
N GLY A 119 -7.27 -14.65 -6.66
CA GLY A 119 -6.74 -13.61 -5.78
C GLY A 119 -7.53 -13.59 -4.47
N THR A 120 -7.09 -12.76 -3.54
CA THR A 120 -7.70 -12.69 -2.21
C THR A 120 -8.89 -11.73 -2.18
N TYR A 121 -10.02 -12.19 -1.62
CA TYR A 121 -11.22 -11.37 -1.46
C TYR A 121 -10.93 -10.12 -0.62
N GLY A 122 -11.45 -8.96 -1.05
CA GLY A 122 -11.14 -7.65 -0.46
C GLY A 122 -10.01 -6.89 -1.16
N TYR A 123 -9.13 -7.58 -1.87
CA TYR A 123 -8.01 -6.96 -2.62
C TYR A 123 -8.25 -6.93 -4.14
N CYS A 124 -9.16 -7.76 -4.64
CA CYS A 124 -9.45 -7.84 -6.08
C CYS A 124 -10.09 -6.54 -6.61
N ALA A 125 -9.54 -6.06 -7.72
CA ALA A 125 -10.11 -4.93 -8.46
C ALA A 125 -11.51 -5.26 -9.01
N PRO A 126 -12.46 -4.30 -8.98
CA PRO A 126 -13.86 -4.55 -9.33
C PRO A 126 -14.05 -5.00 -10.79
N GLU A 127 -13.33 -4.40 -11.73
CA GLU A 127 -13.39 -4.79 -13.14
C GLU A 127 -12.86 -6.20 -13.38
N TYR A 128 -11.81 -6.59 -12.66
CA TYR A 128 -11.25 -7.94 -12.77
C TYR A 128 -12.20 -8.97 -12.19
N ALA A 129 -12.79 -8.69 -11.02
CA ALA A 129 -13.78 -9.56 -10.39
C ALA A 129 -15.02 -9.76 -11.27
N MET A 130 -15.45 -8.72 -12.00
CA MET A 130 -16.64 -8.76 -12.84
C MET A 130 -16.40 -9.41 -14.21
N THR A 131 -15.23 -9.18 -14.83
CA THR A 131 -15.00 -9.53 -16.24
C THR A 131 -13.95 -10.62 -16.45
N GLY A 132 -13.11 -10.92 -15.45
CA GLY A 132 -11.93 -11.77 -15.60
C GLY A 132 -10.78 -11.13 -16.39
N GLN A 133 -10.89 -9.86 -16.78
CA GLN A 133 -9.83 -9.13 -17.47
C GLN A 133 -8.79 -8.63 -16.45
N LEU A 134 -7.64 -9.28 -16.42
CA LEU A 134 -6.54 -8.94 -15.52
C LEU A 134 -5.60 -7.93 -16.18
N THR A 135 -5.25 -6.86 -15.45
CA THR A 135 -4.35 -5.81 -15.94
C THR A 135 -3.33 -5.39 -14.88
N LEU A 136 -2.30 -4.63 -15.26
CA LEU A 136 -1.38 -3.99 -14.32
C LEU A 136 -2.12 -3.07 -13.33
N LYS A 137 -3.23 -2.45 -13.77
CA LYS A 137 -4.08 -1.60 -12.92
C LYS A 137 -4.87 -2.39 -11.87
N SER A 138 -5.02 -3.70 -12.05
CA SER A 138 -5.60 -4.57 -11.03
C SER A 138 -4.67 -4.69 -9.81
N ASP A 139 -3.35 -4.81 -10.02
CA ASP A 139 -2.38 -4.78 -8.93
C ASP A 139 -2.31 -3.40 -8.24
N VAL A 140 -2.43 -2.31 -9.00
CA VAL A 140 -2.49 -0.95 -8.42
C VAL A 140 -3.68 -0.81 -7.47
N TYR A 141 -4.83 -1.39 -7.80
CA TYR A 141 -5.97 -1.42 -6.90
C TYR A 141 -5.66 -2.18 -5.61
N SER A 142 -5.12 -3.40 -5.73
CA SER A 142 -4.73 -4.21 -4.57
C SER A 142 -3.69 -3.51 -3.71
N PHE A 143 -2.75 -2.77 -4.32
CA PHE A 143 -1.78 -1.94 -3.60
C PHE A 143 -2.46 -0.82 -2.82
N GLY A 144 -3.47 -0.17 -3.41
CA GLY A 144 -4.30 0.82 -2.73
C GLY A 144 -4.99 0.27 -1.49
N VAL A 145 -5.47 -0.98 -1.53
CA VAL A 145 -6.04 -1.67 -0.37
C VAL A 145 -4.98 -1.88 0.71
N VAL A 146 -3.81 -2.42 0.37
CA VAL A 146 -2.68 -2.59 1.31
C VAL A 146 -2.28 -1.26 1.96
N LEU A 147 -2.21 -0.18 1.16
CA LEU A 147 -1.90 1.15 1.67
C LEU A 147 -2.96 1.64 2.66
N LEU A 148 -4.25 1.34 2.44
CA LEU A 148 -5.30 1.65 3.41
C LEU A 148 -5.16 0.83 4.69
N GLU A 149 -4.82 -0.45 4.62
CA GLU A 149 -4.57 -1.26 5.83
C GLU A 149 -3.42 -0.66 6.64
N MET A 150 -2.34 -0.24 5.98
CA MET A 150 -1.21 0.42 6.64
C MET A 150 -1.58 1.78 7.25
N ILE A 151 -2.46 2.56 6.62
CA ILE A 151 -2.86 3.87 7.16
C ILE A 151 -3.85 3.72 8.32
N THR A 152 -4.78 2.76 8.22
CA THR A 152 -5.96 2.65 9.09
C THR A 152 -5.85 1.60 10.18
N GLY A 153 -4.92 0.64 10.07
CA GLY A 153 -4.83 -0.52 10.95
C GLY A 153 -6.03 -1.48 10.84
N ARG A 154 -6.91 -1.29 9.84
CA ARG A 154 -8.07 -2.16 9.59
C ARG A 154 -7.70 -3.22 8.57
N LYS A 155 -8.27 -4.43 8.72
CA LYS A 155 -8.19 -5.50 7.73
C LYS A 155 -9.00 -5.14 6.48
N ALA A 156 -8.56 -5.60 5.32
CA ALA A 156 -9.28 -5.44 4.05
C ALA A 156 -10.72 -5.99 4.14
N ILE A 157 -10.89 -7.15 4.79
CA ILE A 157 -12.18 -7.75 5.17
C ILE A 157 -12.17 -8.07 6.66
N ASP A 158 -13.14 -7.55 7.40
CA ASP A 158 -13.32 -7.77 8.84
C ASP A 158 -14.77 -8.11 9.17
N ASN A 159 -15.06 -9.41 9.27
CA ASN A 159 -16.40 -9.92 9.56
C ASN A 159 -16.86 -9.61 11.00
N SER A 160 -15.96 -9.18 11.89
CA SER A 160 -16.33 -8.78 13.25
C SER A 160 -16.94 -7.38 13.33
N ARG A 161 -16.81 -6.59 12.25
CA ARG A 161 -17.38 -5.23 12.14
C ARG A 161 -18.87 -5.28 11.83
N SER A 162 -19.54 -4.16 12.10
CA SER A 162 -20.94 -3.93 11.71
C SER A 162 -21.15 -4.03 10.20
N ALA A 163 -22.39 -4.35 9.80
CA ALA A 163 -22.79 -4.38 8.40
C ALA A 163 -22.47 -3.04 7.72
N GLY A 164 -21.82 -3.10 6.55
CA GLY A 164 -21.35 -1.93 5.80
C GLY A 164 -19.93 -1.47 6.14
N GLU A 165 -19.34 -1.94 7.25
CA GLU A 165 -17.94 -1.65 7.61
C GLU A 165 -16.98 -2.84 7.42
N GLN A 166 -17.51 -3.99 7.00
CA GLN A 166 -16.73 -5.22 6.83
C GLN A 166 -15.71 -5.12 5.70
N ASN A 167 -15.99 -4.33 4.65
CA ASN A 167 -15.04 -4.10 3.56
C ASN A 167 -14.37 -2.74 3.72
N LEU A 168 -13.03 -2.75 3.80
CA LEU A 168 -12.23 -1.55 4.06
C LEU A 168 -12.44 -0.46 3.01
N VAL A 169 -12.45 -0.82 1.72
CA VAL A 169 -12.62 0.16 0.64
C VAL A 169 -14.03 0.77 0.68
N ALA A 170 -15.05 -0.05 0.92
CA ALA A 170 -16.43 0.42 1.04
C ALA A 170 -16.58 1.42 2.21
N TRP A 171 -15.95 1.13 3.36
CA TRP A 171 -15.91 2.03 4.51
C TRP A 171 -15.13 3.33 4.23
N ALA A 172 -13.99 3.24 3.55
CA ALA A 172 -13.11 4.39 3.26
C ALA A 172 -13.69 5.34 2.19
N ARG A 173 -14.42 4.80 1.20
CA ARG A 173 -14.95 5.55 0.04
C ARG A 173 -15.76 6.82 0.40
N PRO A 174 -16.72 6.80 1.35
CA PRO A 174 -17.41 8.02 1.76
C PRO A 174 -16.51 9.03 2.51
N LEU A 175 -15.44 8.57 3.16
CA LEU A 175 -14.51 9.42 3.91
C LEU A 175 -13.55 10.20 2.99
N PHE A 176 -13.19 9.63 1.84
CA PHE A 176 -12.37 10.33 0.84
C PHE A 176 -12.99 11.63 0.32
N LYS A 177 -14.32 11.76 0.41
CA LYS A 177 -15.05 12.96 -0.07
C LYS A 177 -14.84 14.19 0.80
N ASP A 178 -14.40 14.02 2.05
CA ASP A 178 -14.24 15.12 3.00
C ASP A 178 -12.88 15.03 3.71
N ARG A 179 -11.97 15.92 3.34
CA ARG A 179 -10.62 16.01 3.94
C ARG A 179 -10.65 16.22 5.45
N ARG A 180 -11.73 16.77 6.01
CA ARG A 180 -11.87 16.95 7.46
C ARG A 180 -12.02 15.62 8.21
N LYS A 181 -12.36 14.54 7.50
CA LYS A 181 -12.51 13.19 8.07
C LYS A 181 -11.23 12.35 7.98
N PHE A 182 -10.18 12.85 7.34
CA PHE A 182 -8.95 12.06 7.11
C PHE A 182 -8.26 11.65 8.40
N SER A 183 -8.30 12.49 9.44
CA SER A 183 -7.78 12.14 10.77
C SER A 183 -8.51 10.94 11.39
N GLN A 184 -9.78 10.73 11.08
CA GLN A 184 -10.58 9.59 11.57
C GLN A 184 -10.17 8.27 10.90
N MET A 185 -9.43 8.34 9.80
CA MET A 185 -8.92 7.17 9.08
C MET A 185 -7.54 6.73 9.55
N ALA A 186 -6.86 7.51 10.40
CA ALA A 186 -5.57 7.12 10.91
C ALA A 186 -5.72 5.97 11.93
N ASP A 187 -4.79 5.02 11.88
CA ASP A 187 -4.73 3.93 12.82
C ASP A 187 -4.63 4.47 14.27
N PRO A 188 -5.59 4.10 15.16
CA PRO A 188 -5.55 4.48 16.56
C PRO A 188 -4.24 4.08 17.28
N MET A 189 -3.58 3.00 16.85
CA MET A 189 -2.30 2.55 17.41
C MET A 189 -1.14 3.50 17.11
N LEU A 190 -1.27 4.40 16.14
CA LEU A 190 -0.31 5.48 15.94
C LEU A 190 -0.42 6.57 17.01
N GLN A 191 -1.51 6.62 17.79
CA GLN A 191 -1.70 7.58 18.90
C GLN A 191 -1.46 9.05 18.50
N GLY A 192 -1.81 9.42 17.27
CA GLY A 192 -1.57 10.77 16.73
C GLY A 192 -0.13 11.06 16.31
N GLN A 193 0.79 10.08 16.39
CA GLN A 193 2.20 10.21 16.03
C GLN A 193 2.40 10.05 14.51
N TYR A 194 1.88 11.01 13.75
CA TYR A 194 2.06 11.11 12.30
C TYR A 194 1.93 12.57 11.85
N PRO A 195 2.56 12.96 10.73
CA PRO A 195 2.40 14.29 10.16
C PRO A 195 1.06 14.39 9.43
N SER A 196 0.20 15.33 9.81
CA SER A 196 -1.13 15.52 9.17
C SER A 196 -1.04 15.69 7.64
N ARG A 197 -0.03 16.43 7.16
CA ARG A 197 0.21 16.58 5.71
C ARG A 197 0.56 15.25 5.06
N GLY A 198 1.42 14.45 5.69
CA GLY A 198 1.82 13.14 5.18
C GLY A 198 0.65 12.16 5.15
N LEU A 199 -0.19 12.14 6.20
CA LEU A 199 -1.44 11.37 6.23
C LEU A 199 -2.34 11.74 5.05
N TYR A 200 -2.52 13.04 4.77
CA TYR A 200 -3.42 13.50 3.72
C TYR A 200 -2.90 13.11 2.33
N GLN A 201 -1.59 13.18 2.13
CA GLN A 201 -0.96 12.75 0.88
C GLN A 201 -1.06 11.23 0.71
N ALA A 202 -0.81 10.44 1.76
CA ALA A 202 -0.92 8.99 1.71
C ALA A 202 -2.36 8.53 1.41
N LEU A 203 -3.37 9.14 2.05
CA LEU A 203 -4.78 8.87 1.77
C LEU A 203 -5.18 9.28 0.36
N ALA A 204 -4.64 10.38 -0.18
CA ALA A 204 -4.88 10.77 -1.57
C ALA A 204 -4.32 9.73 -2.56
N VAL A 205 -3.10 9.23 -2.32
CA VAL A 205 -2.51 8.14 -3.12
C VAL A 205 -3.38 6.89 -3.05
N ALA A 206 -3.78 6.48 -1.85
CA ALA A 206 -4.65 5.32 -1.66
C ALA A 206 -6.00 5.49 -2.39
N ALA A 207 -6.64 6.66 -2.27
CA ALA A 207 -7.90 6.98 -2.93
C ALA A 207 -7.81 6.94 -4.47
N MET A 208 -6.67 7.36 -5.05
CA MET A 208 -6.42 7.25 -6.48
C MET A 208 -6.20 5.79 -6.91
N CYS A 209 -5.53 4.98 -6.09
CA CYS A 209 -5.29 3.57 -6.38
C CYS A 209 -6.58 2.74 -6.35
N VAL A 210 -7.50 3.01 -5.43
CA VAL A 210 -8.76 2.25 -5.27
C VAL A 210 -9.94 2.79 -6.10
N GLN A 211 -9.66 3.60 -7.13
CA GLN A 211 -10.70 4.06 -8.07
C GLN A 211 -11.42 2.88 -8.74
N GLU A 212 -12.72 3.02 -8.96
CA GLU A 212 -13.53 1.97 -9.58
C GLU A 212 -13.11 1.73 -11.03
N GLN A 213 -12.89 2.82 -11.76
CA GLN A 213 -12.46 2.77 -13.15
C GLN A 213 -10.93 2.60 -13.21
N ALA A 214 -10.46 1.53 -13.85
CA ALA A 214 -9.04 1.17 -13.91
C ALA A 214 -8.16 2.22 -14.63
N ASN A 215 -8.73 2.95 -15.60
CA ASN A 215 -8.05 4.03 -16.32
C ASN A 215 -7.78 5.26 -15.43
N MET A 216 -8.60 5.49 -14.40
CA MET A 216 -8.42 6.59 -13.44
C MET A 216 -7.37 6.30 -12.36
N ARG A 217 -6.93 5.04 -12.24
CA ARG A 217 -5.84 4.66 -11.33
C ARG A 217 -4.50 5.14 -11.90
N PRO A 218 -3.56 5.58 -11.07
CA PRO A 218 -2.24 5.98 -11.52
C PRO A 218 -1.47 4.78 -12.08
N VAL A 219 -0.39 5.05 -12.81
CA VAL A 219 0.64 4.03 -13.06
C VAL A 219 1.47 3.84 -11.80
N ILE A 220 2.08 2.67 -11.62
CA ILE A 220 2.78 2.33 -10.38
C ILE A 220 4.02 3.23 -10.14
N ALA A 221 4.69 3.70 -11.20
CA ALA A 221 5.80 4.66 -11.09
C ALA A 221 5.41 5.98 -10.39
N ASP A 222 4.21 6.50 -10.63
CA ASP A 222 3.71 7.71 -9.97
C ASP A 222 3.47 7.46 -8.46
N VAL A 223 2.96 6.27 -8.13
CA VAL A 223 2.76 5.83 -6.74
C VAL A 223 4.11 5.69 -6.03
N VAL A 224 5.11 5.09 -6.68
CA VAL A 224 6.49 4.99 -6.17
C VAL A 224 7.06 6.37 -5.90
N THR A 225 6.89 7.32 -6.81
CA THR A 225 7.38 8.69 -6.64
C THR A 225 6.75 9.36 -5.42
N ALA A 226 5.42 9.29 -5.29
CA ALA A 226 4.70 9.89 -4.18
C ALA A 226 5.07 9.25 -2.82
N LEU A 227 5.17 7.93 -2.76
CA LEU A 227 5.51 7.22 -1.53
C LEU A 227 7.00 7.35 -1.17
N SER A 228 7.89 7.42 -2.15
CA SER A 228 9.31 7.69 -1.91
C SER A 228 9.51 9.09 -1.33
N TYR A 229 8.76 10.08 -1.84
CA TYR A 229 8.71 11.41 -1.23
C TYR A 229 8.24 11.32 0.23
N LEU A 230 7.10 10.69 0.50
CA LEU A 230 6.57 10.53 1.86
C LEU A 230 7.54 9.81 2.81
N ALA A 231 8.22 8.75 2.34
CA ALA A 231 9.18 7.99 3.14
C ALA A 231 10.48 8.78 3.43
N SER A 232 10.83 9.75 2.58
CA SER A 232 11.98 10.65 2.80
C SER A 232 11.70 11.76 3.83
N GLN A 233 10.43 12.15 3.99
CA GLN A 233 9.99 13.12 5.00
C GLN A 233 9.90 12.45 6.36
N LYS A 234 11.03 12.36 7.08
CA LYS A 234 11.06 11.78 8.43
C LYS A 234 10.22 12.62 9.39
N TYR A 235 9.24 11.98 10.02
CA TYR A 235 8.48 12.56 11.11
C TYR A 235 9.23 12.35 12.43
N ASP A 236 9.45 13.43 13.19
CA ASP A 236 9.95 13.38 14.56
C ASP A 236 8.86 13.92 15.51
N PRO A 237 8.29 13.07 16.38
CA PRO A 237 7.24 13.49 17.32
C PRO A 237 7.73 14.54 18.34
N ASN A 238 9.05 14.66 18.56
CA ASN A 238 9.63 15.60 19.52
C ASN A 238 9.93 16.99 18.91
N THR A 239 9.95 17.10 17.59
CA THR A 239 10.03 18.42 16.94
C THR A 239 8.70 19.16 17.09
N LYS A 240 8.58 19.95 18.17
CA LYS A 240 7.47 20.89 18.35
C LYS A 240 7.32 21.72 17.07
N THR A 241 6.20 21.57 16.37
CA THR A 241 5.83 22.46 15.27
C THR A 241 5.71 23.87 15.82
N VAL A 242 6.77 24.67 15.68
CA VAL A 242 6.70 26.13 15.76
C VAL A 242 5.97 26.61 14.52
N GLN A 243 4.65 26.40 14.46
CA GLN A 243 3.81 27.20 13.58
C GLN A 243 3.40 28.44 14.38
N SER A 244 4.21 29.49 14.20
CA SER A 244 3.91 30.84 14.67
C SER A 244 2.50 31.23 14.23
N SER A 245 1.65 31.55 15.20
CA SER A 245 0.66 32.61 15.05
C SER A 245 1.39 33.89 14.63
N ARG A 246 1.57 34.11 13.33
CA ARG A 246 1.80 35.47 12.80
C ARG A 246 0.46 36.21 12.89
N LEU A 247 0.13 36.68 14.08
CA LEU A 247 -0.80 37.80 14.24
C LEU A 247 -0.11 38.99 13.56
N ALA A 248 -0.72 39.50 12.50
CA ALA A 248 -0.31 40.74 11.86
C ALA A 248 -0.30 41.88 12.90
N PRO A 249 0.68 42.80 12.87
CA PRO A 249 0.61 43.99 13.72
C PRO A 249 -0.61 44.82 13.29
N GLY A 250 -1.53 45.04 14.23
CA GLY A 250 -2.70 45.87 14.03
C GLY A 250 -2.30 47.30 13.64
N THR A 251 -2.94 47.81 12.58
CA THR A 251 -2.85 49.20 12.15
C THR A 251 -3.40 50.12 13.25
N PRO A 252 -2.69 51.20 13.65
CA PRO A 252 -3.22 52.14 14.64
C PRO A 252 -4.35 53.00 14.06
N PRO A 253 -5.30 53.49 14.89
CA PRO A 253 -6.43 54.29 14.43
C PRO A 253 -5.96 55.67 13.95
N ARG A 254 -6.42 56.07 12.77
CA ARG A 254 -6.19 57.38 12.18
C ARG A 254 -7.06 58.42 12.91
N THR A 255 -6.43 59.26 13.74
CA THR A 255 -7.07 60.45 14.32
C THR A 255 -7.50 61.41 13.20
N LYS A 256 -8.80 61.72 13.12
CA LYS A 256 -9.30 62.84 12.33
C LYS A 256 -8.96 64.15 13.05
N ARG A 257 -8.24 65.04 12.36
CA ARG A 257 -8.20 66.49 12.63
C ARG A 257 -8.80 67.18 11.41
N GLY A 258 -9.70 68.15 11.64
CA GLY A 258 -10.35 68.96 10.62
C GLY A 258 -11.82 68.66 10.52
#